data_AF-A0A3M1IQB3-F1
#
_entry.id   AF-A0A3M1IQB3-F1
#
_cell.length_a   1.000
_cell.length_b   1.000
_cell.length_c   1.000
_cell.angle_alpha   90.00
_cell.angle_beta   90.00
_cell.angle_gamma   90.00
#
_symmetry.space_group_name_H-M   'P 1'
#
loop_
_entity.id
_entity.type
_entity.pdbx_description
1 polymer ?
#
loop_
_entity_poly.entity_id
_entity_poly.type
_entity_poly.pdbx_seq_one_letter_code
_entity_poly.pdbx_strand_id
1 'polypeptide(L)'
;DKPLLIGEFHFGALDRGLFHTGLVPVANQAERAAAYDAYVRSALGNPQCVGTHWFQYQDEPTTGRTFDEENYQIGFVDIADTPYPETVAAARSLGENLYRLRQTTAR
;
A
#
# COMPACT_ATOMS: atom_id res chain seq x y z
N ASP A 1 5.47 -3.79 25.40
CA ASP A 1 4.01 -3.92 25.49
C ASP A 1 3.33 -2.55 25.33
N LYS A 2 3.26 -2.07 24.10
CA LYS A 2 2.62 -0.81 23.70
C LYS A 2 1.98 -0.99 22.32
N PRO A 3 0.86 -0.29 22.03
CA PRO A 3 0.27 -0.31 20.69
C PRO A 3 1.20 0.36 19.68
N LEU A 4 1.29 -0.21 18.49
CA LEU A 4 2.11 0.24 17.37
C LEU A 4 1.22 0.55 16.16
N LEU A 5 1.43 1.71 15.55
CA LEU A 5 0.81 2.10 14.29
C LEU A 5 1.90 2.19 13.24
N ILE A 6 1.76 1.46 12.14
CA ILE A 6 2.65 1.65 10.98
C ILE A 6 2.18 2.91 10.26
N GLY A 7 2.98 3.97 10.36
CA GLY A 7 2.63 5.26 9.78
C GLY A 7 2.62 5.25 8.26
N GLU A 8 3.56 4.55 7.63
CA GLU A 8 3.74 4.57 6.18
C GLU A 8 4.28 3.22 5.70
N PHE A 9 3.73 2.75 4.57
CA PHE A 9 4.28 1.68 3.75
C PHE A 9 3.74 1.80 2.32
N HIS A 10 4.45 1.22 1.35
CA HIS A 10 4.02 1.14 -0.03
C HIS A 10 4.77 0.09 -0.85
N PHE A 11 4.24 -0.16 -2.03
CA PHE A 11 4.83 -0.96 -3.10
C PHE A 11 4.55 -0.25 -4.42
N GLY A 12 5.48 -0.33 -5.38
CA GLY A 12 5.27 0.26 -6.70
C GLY A 12 5.78 -0.61 -7.84
N ALA A 13 5.17 -0.44 -9.01
CA ALA A 13 5.50 -1.16 -10.23
C ALA A 13 5.55 -0.20 -11.43
N LEU A 14 6.32 -0.57 -12.46
CA LEU A 14 6.53 0.30 -13.64
C LEU A 14 5.69 -0.09 -14.85
N ASP A 15 4.75 -1.03 -14.71
CA ASP A 15 3.88 -1.50 -15.78
C ASP A 15 2.77 -0.50 -16.18
N ARG A 16 2.84 0.73 -15.65
CA ARG A 16 1.89 1.83 -15.90
C ARG A 16 2.57 3.19 -16.19
N GLY A 17 3.87 3.20 -16.49
CA GLY A 17 4.53 4.31 -17.21
C GLY A 17 5.31 5.32 -16.37
N LEU A 18 5.29 5.24 -15.04
CA LEU A 18 6.23 5.99 -14.21
C LEU A 18 7.65 5.40 -14.30
N PHE A 19 8.64 6.15 -13.81
CA PHE A 19 10.07 5.79 -13.92
C PHE A 19 10.69 5.23 -12.65
N HIS A 20 9.97 5.27 -11.53
CA HIS A 20 10.48 4.77 -10.25
C HIS A 20 9.37 4.08 -9.44
N THR A 21 9.68 2.93 -8.86
CA THR A 21 8.73 2.09 -8.09
C THR A 21 8.49 2.58 -6.66
N GLY A 22 9.09 3.68 -6.23
CA GLY A 22 9.36 3.91 -4.81
C GLY A 22 10.34 2.90 -4.20
N LEU A 23 10.25 2.72 -2.88
CA LEU A 23 11.26 2.04 -2.06
C LEU A 23 11.19 0.51 -2.12
N VAL A 24 10.01 -0.05 -2.40
CA VAL A 24 9.81 -1.50 -2.46
C VAL A 24 9.23 -1.89 -3.83
N PRO A 25 10.08 -2.39 -4.75
CA PRO A 25 9.65 -2.71 -6.11
C PRO A 25 8.88 -4.04 -6.16
N VAL A 26 7.88 -4.10 -7.02
CA VAL A 26 7.18 -5.33 -7.44
C VAL A 26 7.03 -5.34 -8.97
N ALA A 27 6.75 -6.49 -9.58
CA ALA A 27 6.83 -6.60 -11.04
C ALA A 27 5.69 -5.88 -11.78
N ASN A 28 4.48 -5.84 -11.22
CA ASN A 28 3.28 -5.30 -11.86
C ASN A 28 2.17 -4.97 -10.82
N GLN A 29 1.07 -4.37 -11.28
CA GLN A 29 -0.05 -3.99 -10.40
C GLN A 29 -0.70 -5.18 -9.67
N ALA A 30 -0.71 -6.39 -10.26
CA ALA A 30 -1.25 -7.57 -9.59
C ALA A 30 -0.37 -8.01 -8.41
N GLU A 31 0.95 -7.99 -8.58
CA GLU A 31 1.90 -8.22 -7.47
C GLU A 31 1.84 -7.11 -6.42
N ARG A 32 1.61 -5.86 -6.83
CA ARG A 32 1.41 -4.73 -5.93
C ARG A 32 0.21 -4.94 -5.00
N ALA A 33 -0.90 -5.44 -5.55
CA ALA A 33 -2.08 -5.81 -4.78
C ALA A 33 -1.81 -7.00 -3.83
N ALA A 34 -1.09 -8.02 -4.30
CA ALA A 34 -0.71 -9.16 -3.47
C ALA A 34 0.23 -8.76 -2.32
N ALA A 35 1.20 -7.87 -2.58
CA ALA A 35 2.11 -7.34 -1.59
C ALA A 35 1.38 -6.50 -0.52
N TYR A 36 0.42 -5.66 -0.93
CA TYR A 36 -0.47 -4.95 -0.01
C TYR A 36 -1.20 -5.92 0.93
N ASP A 37 -1.87 -6.94 0.38
CA ASP A 37 -2.64 -7.91 1.18
C ASP A 37 -1.72 -8.67 2.17
N ALA A 38 -0.56 -9.14 1.70
CA ALA A 38 0.42 -9.83 2.53
C ALA A 38 0.95 -8.94 3.67
N TYR A 39 1.28 -7.67 3.38
CA TYR A 39 1.80 -6.74 4.38
C TYR A 39 0.78 -6.46 5.48
N VAL A 40 -0.46 -6.13 5.11
CA VAL A 40 -1.50 -5.81 6.09
C VAL A 40 -1.92 -7.05 6.89
N ARG A 41 -1.95 -8.25 6.28
CA ARG A 41 -2.15 -9.51 7.03
C ARG A 41 -1.04 -9.77 8.05
N SER A 42 0.21 -9.51 7.69
CA SER A 42 1.34 -9.61 8.62
C SER A 42 1.17 -8.66 9.81
N ALA A 43 0.81 -7.40 9.54
CA ALA A 43 0.50 -6.42 10.57
C ALA A 43 -0.66 -6.87 11.48
N LEU A 44 -1.75 -7.38 10.89
CA LEU A 44 -2.89 -7.94 11.63
C LEU A 44 -2.51 -9.14 12.52
N GLY A 45 -1.50 -9.91 12.13
CA GLY A 45 -0.97 -11.01 12.92
C GLY A 45 -0.10 -10.59 14.11
N ASN A 46 0.37 -9.34 14.15
CA ASN A 46 1.14 -8.84 15.27
C ASN A 46 0.22 -8.26 16.36
N PRO A 47 0.17 -8.82 17.59
CA PRO A 47 -0.74 -8.39 18.64
C PRO A 47 -0.53 -6.93 19.09
N GLN A 48 0.66 -6.36 18.87
CA GLN A 48 0.92 -4.96 19.19
C GLN A 48 0.50 -3.99 18.10
N CYS A 49 0.37 -4.44 16.84
CA CYS A 49 -0.01 -3.57 15.74
C CYS A 49 -1.52 -3.27 15.78
N VAL A 50 -1.88 -1.99 15.79
CA VAL A 50 -3.26 -1.51 15.84
C VAL A 50 -3.74 -0.91 14.52
N GLY A 51 -2.86 -0.80 13.52
CA GLY A 51 -3.20 -0.30 12.20
C GLY A 51 -2.00 -0.03 11.32
N THR A 52 -2.29 0.31 10.07
CA THR A 52 -1.31 0.66 9.05
C THR A 52 -1.90 1.77 8.17
N HIS A 53 -1.10 2.76 7.78
CA HIS A 53 -1.48 3.71 6.73
C HIS A 53 -0.54 3.55 5.52
N TRP A 54 -1.16 3.59 4.34
CA TRP A 54 -0.44 3.55 3.08
C TRP A 54 0.07 4.94 2.73
N PHE A 55 1.32 5.02 2.29
CA PHE A 55 1.88 6.23 1.71
C PHE A 55 1.95 6.07 0.19
N GLN A 56 1.13 6.72 -0.62
CA GLN A 56 0.19 7.79 -0.33
C GLN A 56 -1.04 7.69 -1.23
N TYR A 57 -1.94 8.68 -1.18
CA TYR A 57 -3.19 8.63 -1.94
C TYR A 57 -2.98 8.61 -3.47
N GLN A 58 -2.15 9.51 -4.00
CA GLN A 58 -1.90 9.68 -5.44
C GLN A 58 -0.45 9.34 -5.79
N ASP A 59 -0.20 8.89 -7.01
CA ASP A 59 1.16 8.79 -7.55
C ASP A 59 1.89 10.13 -7.49
N GLU A 60 3.20 10.08 -7.38
CA GLU A 60 3.99 11.30 -7.44
C GLU A 60 4.13 11.80 -8.88
N PRO A 61 4.42 13.11 -9.08
CA PRO A 61 4.64 13.63 -10.42
C PRO A 61 5.78 12.89 -11.12
N THR A 62 5.59 12.55 -12.40
CA THR A 62 6.62 11.88 -13.22
C THR A 62 7.95 12.65 -13.24
N THR A 63 7.88 13.97 -13.12
CA THR A 63 9.03 14.89 -13.08
C THR A 63 9.60 15.15 -11.68
N GLY A 64 9.15 14.40 -10.66
CA GLY A 64 9.55 14.61 -9.27
C GLY A 64 8.64 15.61 -8.53
N ARG A 65 8.36 15.33 -7.27
CA ARG A 65 7.65 16.25 -6.38
C ARG A 65 8.54 17.41 -5.97
N THR A 66 7.94 18.56 -5.69
CA THR A 66 8.64 19.85 -5.55
C THR A 66 9.70 19.89 -4.44
N PHE A 67 9.55 19.08 -3.39
CA PHE A 67 10.40 19.19 -2.21
C PHE A 67 11.76 18.51 -2.37
N ASP A 68 11.81 17.35 -3.03
CA ASP A 68 12.95 16.44 -3.04
C ASP A 68 13.01 15.52 -4.27
N GLU A 69 12.19 15.80 -5.28
CA GLU A 69 12.23 15.15 -6.60
C GLU A 69 11.78 13.66 -6.61
N GLU A 70 11.18 13.13 -5.54
CA GLU A 70 10.59 11.78 -5.58
C GLU A 70 9.50 11.68 -6.68
N ASN A 71 9.56 10.62 -7.50
CA ASN A 71 8.71 10.41 -8.68
C ASN A 71 8.12 8.99 -8.74
N TYR A 72 7.64 8.50 -7.59
CA TYR A 72 7.24 7.13 -7.36
C TYR A 72 5.82 6.75 -7.85
N GLN A 73 5.69 5.52 -8.37
CA GLN A 73 4.42 4.85 -8.66
C GLN A 73 3.86 4.17 -7.40
N ILE A 74 3.29 4.97 -6.50
CA ILE A 74 2.89 4.53 -5.15
C ILE A 74 1.48 4.99 -4.75
N GLY A 75 0.70 5.58 -5.65
CA GLY A 75 -0.67 6.02 -5.39
C GLY A 75 -1.71 4.90 -5.39
N PHE A 76 -2.79 5.09 -4.64
CA PHE A 76 -4.05 4.37 -4.88
C PHE A 76 -4.74 4.86 -6.17
N VAL A 77 -4.47 6.10 -6.57
CA VAL A 77 -4.87 6.70 -7.85
C VAL A 77 -3.64 7.22 -8.60
N ASP A 78 -3.73 7.26 -9.93
CA ASP A 78 -2.69 7.86 -10.78
C ASP A 78 -2.81 9.41 -10.83
N ILE A 79 -1.93 10.05 -11.62
CA ILE A 79 -1.89 11.51 -11.77
C ILE A 79 -3.17 12.09 -12.42
N ALA A 80 -3.94 11.26 -13.13
CA ALA A 80 -5.20 11.62 -13.76
C ALA A 80 -6.41 11.29 -12.87
N ASP A 81 -6.20 11.01 -11.57
CA ASP A 81 -7.23 10.60 -10.60
C ASP A 81 -7.94 9.29 -11.00
N THR A 82 -7.25 8.42 -11.75
CA THR A 82 -7.76 7.09 -12.11
C THR A 82 -7.31 6.06 -11.06
N PRO A 83 -8.23 5.34 -10.40
CA PRO A 83 -7.85 4.35 -9.41
C PRO A 83 -7.10 3.15 -10.00
N TYR A 84 -6.15 2.60 -9.24
CA TYR A 84 -5.54 1.29 -9.52
C TYR A 84 -6.47 0.17 -9.03
N PRO A 85 -7.23 -0.49 -9.93
CA PRO A 85 -8.32 -1.38 -9.52
C PRO A 85 -7.82 -2.59 -8.73
N GLU A 86 -6.61 -3.08 -9.00
CA GLU A 86 -6.01 -4.23 -8.31
C GLU A 86 -5.76 -3.93 -6.83
N THR A 87 -5.06 -2.83 -6.53
CA THR A 87 -4.75 -2.42 -5.16
C THR A 87 -6.01 -2.00 -4.40
N VAL A 88 -6.95 -1.30 -5.07
CA VAL A 88 -8.25 -0.95 -4.48
C VAL A 88 -9.05 -2.19 -4.11
N ALA A 89 -9.11 -3.19 -4.99
CA ALA A 89 -9.82 -4.44 -4.72
C ALA A 89 -9.22 -5.20 -3.53
N ALA A 90 -7.88 -5.27 -3.44
CA ALA A 90 -7.20 -5.87 -2.30
C ALA A 90 -7.50 -5.13 -0.98
N ALA A 91 -7.43 -3.80 -0.99
CA ALA A 91 -7.74 -2.97 0.17
C ALA A 91 -9.19 -3.14 0.64
N ARG A 92 -10.16 -3.16 -0.29
CA ARG A 92 -11.58 -3.39 0.03
C ARG A 92 -11.81 -4.77 0.62
N SER A 93 -11.32 -5.81 -0.05
CA SER A 93 -11.47 -7.19 0.40
C SER A 93 -10.88 -7.40 1.80
N LEU A 94 -9.68 -6.89 2.05
CA LEU A 94 -9.06 -7.01 3.36
C LEU A 94 -9.80 -6.16 4.42
N GLY A 95 -10.17 -4.92 4.08
CA GLY A 95 -10.89 -4.00 4.96
C GLY A 95 -12.25 -4.55 5.43
N GLU A 96 -13.02 -5.16 4.53
CA GLU A 96 -14.30 -5.82 4.83
C GLU A 96 -14.14 -7.01 5.80
N ASN A 97 -12.93 -7.57 5.91
CA ASN A 97 -12.62 -8.75 6.70
C ASN A 97 -11.70 -8.44 7.91
N LEU A 98 -11.27 -7.19 8.09
CA LEU A 98 -10.22 -6.76 9.01
C LEU A 98 -10.43 -7.25 10.45
N TYR A 99 -11.59 -6.94 11.04
CA TYR A 99 -11.88 -7.27 12.44
C TYR A 99 -12.01 -8.77 12.67
N ARG A 100 -12.60 -9.50 11.71
CA ARG A 100 -12.73 -10.95 11.80
C ARG A 100 -11.37 -11.62 11.78
N LEU A 101 -10.50 -11.20 10.84
CA LEU A 101 -9.13 -11.70 10.75
C LEU A 101 -8.34 -11.41 12.03
N ARG A 102 -8.47 -10.21 12.59
CA ARG A 102 -7.81 -9.85 13.85
C ARG A 102 -8.26 -10.75 15.01
N GLN A 103 -9.55 -11.03 15.12
CA GLN A 103 -10.09 -11.91 16.17
C GLN A 103 -9.61 -13.36 16.04
N THR A 104 -9.40 -13.84 14.81
CA THR A 104 -8.91 -15.21 14.58
C THR A 104 -7.42 -15.36 14.85
N THR A 105 -6.61 -14.33 14.58
CA THR A 105 -5.14 -14.39 14.73
C THR A 105 -4.67 -14.03 16.14
N ALA A 106 -5.49 -13.36 16.95
CA ALA A 106 -5.17 -13.02 18.34
C ALA A 106 -5.41 -14.17 19.35
N ARG A 107 -5.63 -15.40 18.87
CA ARG A 107 -5.67 -16.61 19.68
C ARG A 107 -4.32 -17.31 19.64
#